data_AF-A0A976CT46-F1
#
_entry.id   AF-A0A976CT46-F1
#
_cell.length_a   1.000
_cell.length_b   1.000
_cell.length_c   1.000
_cell.angle_alpha   90.00
_cell.angle_beta   90.00
_cell.angle_gamma   90.00
#
_symmetry.space_group_name_H-M   'P 1'
#
loop_
_entity.id
_entity.type
_entity.pdbx_description
1 polymer ?
#
loop_
_entity_poly.entity_id
_entity_poly.type
_entity_poly.pdbx_seq_one_letter_code
_entity_poly.pdbx_strand_id
1 'polypeptide(L)'
;MKILCHFAFIVALMAPGLADPLTQADLEQLRERLKNIEKNALNQQDMRYKTAMDDFRAALRSDDEAVELYLRCVEKVDFTEQQRKSQEFRNWKRDHEGQWKDENFRQALRSQLLWLSLTARAAARPDDIDKLAPEANDAIKAIFAQADRLASQRDLLSRSVLESVFARAYKMNEIKIENWPLSPLQVDAVYERVLMPPLRQRQQVELLASAWDARIQMETTKVAELAADAREQNPISRRENLAPSMVRFRQETLPELQWRKQVDLFQCGDQRGAALRMLSHLGDHMQHANAPKWVEEFQKLIDAEQSVSRQPD
;
A
#
# COMPACT_ATOMS: atom_id res chain seq x y z
N MET A 1 -1.01 47.86 60.26
CA MET A 1 -0.19 48.51 59.22
C MET A 1 -0.46 47.73 57.93
N LYS A 2 -1.34 48.10 56.97
CA LYS A 2 -1.45 49.35 56.19
C LYS A 2 -0.05 49.86 55.83
N ILE A 3 0.38 49.79 54.57
CA ILE A 3 0.05 50.78 53.53
C ILE A 3 0.07 50.16 52.12
N LEU A 4 -1.04 50.38 51.42
CA LEU A 4 -1.27 50.35 49.96
C LEU A 4 -0.43 51.42 49.23
N CYS A 5 -0.43 51.40 47.88
CA CYS A 5 -0.12 52.52 46.95
C CYS A 5 1.37 52.71 46.59
N HIS A 6 1.85 52.79 45.33
CA HIS A 6 1.22 53.15 44.05
C HIS A 6 1.85 52.38 42.88
N PHE A 7 1.00 51.85 41.98
CA PHE A 7 1.34 51.61 40.58
C PHE A 7 1.39 52.98 39.89
N ALA A 8 2.59 53.52 39.68
CA ALA A 8 2.78 54.67 38.80
C ALA A 8 2.86 54.14 37.36
N PHE A 9 1.73 54.26 36.65
CA PHE A 9 1.66 54.03 35.21
C PHE A 9 2.35 55.22 34.52
N ILE A 10 3.66 55.12 34.30
CA ILE A 10 4.36 56.01 33.37
C ILE A 10 4.01 55.50 31.97
N VAL A 11 3.03 56.15 31.35
CA VAL A 11 2.86 56.13 29.89
C VAL A 11 4.07 56.85 29.32
N ALA A 12 5.16 56.11 29.13
CA ALA A 12 6.17 56.53 28.18
C ALA A 12 5.49 56.51 26.81
N LEU A 13 5.41 57.68 26.17
CA LEU A 13 5.10 57.77 24.75
C LEU A 13 6.10 56.86 24.02
N MET A 14 5.67 55.66 23.65
CA MET A 14 6.36 54.89 22.63
C MET A 14 6.12 55.62 21.33
N ALA A 15 7.14 56.34 20.87
CA ALA A 15 7.30 56.62 19.46
C ALA A 15 7.09 55.31 18.68
N PRO A 16 6.46 55.33 17.49
CA PRO A 16 6.37 54.14 16.67
C PRO A 16 7.79 53.73 16.32
N GLY A 17 8.30 52.71 17.01
CA GLY A 17 9.54 52.05 16.64
C GLY A 17 9.34 51.51 15.24
N LEU A 18 9.90 52.20 14.26
CA LEU A 18 10.18 51.62 12.95
C LEU A 18 11.00 50.38 13.27
N ALA A 19 10.44 49.19 13.03
CA ALA A 19 11.18 47.95 13.16
C ALA A 19 12.47 48.10 12.34
N ASP A 20 13.61 47.96 13.00
CA ASP A 20 14.91 48.14 12.34
C ASP A 20 14.97 47.20 11.12
N PRO A 21 15.32 47.72 9.92
CA PRO A 21 15.41 46.89 8.74
C PRO A 21 16.55 45.88 8.93
N LEU A 22 16.30 44.63 8.54
CA LEU A 22 17.30 43.56 8.56
C LEU A 22 18.62 44.04 7.93
N THR A 23 19.69 44.07 8.72
CA THR A 23 21.01 44.43 8.21
C THR A 23 21.57 43.29 7.37
N GLN A 24 22.60 43.56 6.56
CA GLN A 24 23.27 42.52 5.79
C GLN A 24 23.86 41.42 6.70
N ALA A 25 24.38 41.79 7.87
CA ALA A 25 24.88 40.86 8.87
C ALA A 25 23.75 39.97 9.45
N ASP A 26 22.56 40.54 9.69
CA ASP A 26 21.39 39.77 10.15
C ASP A 26 20.92 38.78 9.07
N LEU A 27 20.91 39.19 7.80
CA LEU A 27 20.56 38.31 6.68
C LEU A 27 21.53 37.15 6.52
N GLU A 28 22.84 37.39 6.67
CA GLU A 28 23.86 36.34 6.63
C GLU A 28 23.71 35.36 7.80
N GLN A 29 23.49 35.87 9.02
CA GLN A 29 23.27 35.02 10.20
C GLN A 29 21.97 34.20 10.08
N LEU A 30 20.89 34.79 9.57
CA LEU A 30 19.62 34.08 9.34
C LEU A 30 19.78 32.97 8.30
N ARG A 31 20.49 33.22 7.19
CA ARG A 31 20.75 32.20 6.16
C ARG A 31 21.57 31.04 6.73
N GLU A 32 22.58 31.32 7.52
CA GLU A 32 23.38 30.27 8.16
C GLU A 32 22.54 29.44 9.16
N ARG A 33 21.71 30.10 9.97
CA ARG A 33 20.78 29.41 10.87
C ARG A 33 19.77 28.55 10.12
N LEU A 34 19.18 29.06 9.04
CA LEU A 34 18.25 28.31 8.19
C LEU A 34 18.93 27.07 7.58
N LYS A 35 20.14 27.23 7.04
CA LYS A 35 20.92 26.11 6.50
C LYS A 35 21.24 25.06 7.57
N ASN A 36 21.56 25.49 8.79
CA ASN A 36 21.80 24.58 9.91
C ASN A 36 20.52 23.88 10.37
N ILE A 37 19.39 24.57 10.41
CA ILE A 37 18.08 23.98 10.72
C ILE A 37 17.70 22.95 9.65
N GLU A 38 17.85 23.28 8.37
CA GLU A 38 17.59 22.37 7.24
C GLU A 38 18.46 21.11 7.34
N LYS A 39 19.78 21.28 7.50
CA LYS A 39 20.72 20.16 7.65
C LYS A 39 20.37 19.28 8.86
N ASN A 40 20.04 19.90 10.00
CA ASN A 40 19.65 19.17 11.20
C ASN A 40 18.33 18.43 11.02
N ALA A 41 17.36 19.03 10.33
CA ALA A 41 16.07 18.40 10.01
C ALA A 41 16.27 17.17 9.11
N LEU A 42 17.07 17.30 8.05
CA LEU A 42 17.41 16.19 7.15
C LEU A 42 18.13 15.05 7.90
N ASN A 43 19.15 15.37 8.70
CA ASN A 43 19.85 14.37 9.51
C ASN A 43 18.92 13.66 10.50
N GLN A 44 17.99 14.39 11.13
CA GLN A 44 17.01 13.80 12.02
C GLN A 44 16.04 12.88 11.27
N GLN A 45 15.63 13.25 10.05
CA GLN A 45 14.77 12.43 9.21
C GLN A 45 15.47 11.12 8.83
N ASP A 46 16.74 11.17 8.40
CA ASP A 46 17.53 9.99 8.05
C ASP A 46 17.73 9.06 9.25
N MET A 47 18.04 9.62 10.42
CA MET A 47 18.14 8.83 11.65
C MET A 47 16.83 8.16 12.02
N ARG A 48 15.69 8.87 11.93
CA ARG A 48 14.36 8.29 12.19
C ARG A 48 14.03 7.16 11.23
N TYR A 49 14.30 7.36 9.94
CA TYR A 49 14.09 6.33 8.92
C TYR A 49 14.93 5.08 9.22
N LYS A 50 16.22 5.25 9.52
CA LYS A 50 17.11 4.13 9.85
C LYS A 50 16.63 3.37 11.08
N THR A 51 16.30 4.07 12.17
CA THR A 51 15.76 3.45 13.39
C THR A 51 14.46 2.70 13.10
N ALA A 52 13.54 3.30 12.34
CA ALA A 52 12.30 2.63 11.95
C ALA A 52 12.56 1.33 11.18
N MET A 53 13.46 1.35 10.20
CA MET A 53 13.79 0.16 9.41
C MET A 53 14.45 -0.94 10.26
N ASP A 54 15.30 -0.57 11.22
CA ASP A 54 15.91 -1.53 12.13
C ASP A 54 14.88 -2.14 13.10
N ASP A 55 13.97 -1.33 13.65
CA ASP A 55 12.86 -1.79 14.49
C ASP A 55 11.89 -2.68 13.71
N PHE A 56 11.55 -2.32 12.46
CA PHE A 56 10.69 -3.13 11.61
C PHE A 56 11.35 -4.47 11.29
N ARG A 57 12.64 -4.48 10.95
CA ARG A 57 13.38 -5.72 10.69
C ARG A 57 13.42 -6.62 11.93
N ALA A 58 13.58 -6.05 13.13
CA ALA A 58 13.54 -6.82 14.37
C ALA A 58 12.13 -7.40 14.61
N ALA A 59 11.09 -6.59 14.44
CA ALA A 59 9.70 -6.97 14.64
C ALA A 59 9.18 -8.00 13.62
N LEU A 60 9.74 -8.03 12.41
CA LEU A 60 9.37 -8.99 11.37
C LEU A 60 9.92 -10.41 11.61
N ARG A 61 10.77 -10.63 12.62
CA ARG A 61 11.38 -11.94 12.91
C ARG A 61 10.37 -12.97 13.41
N SER A 62 9.35 -12.54 14.14
CA SER A 62 8.30 -13.42 14.64
C SER A 62 7.02 -12.62 14.93
N ASP A 63 5.94 -13.36 15.17
CA ASP A 63 4.62 -12.80 15.46
C ASP A 63 4.60 -12.07 16.81
N ASP A 64 5.39 -12.52 17.79
CA ASP A 64 5.45 -11.90 19.13
C ASP A 64 6.17 -10.55 19.10
N GLU A 65 7.29 -10.43 18.38
CA GLU A 65 8.02 -9.17 18.23
C GLU A 65 7.20 -8.14 17.42
N ALA A 66 6.41 -8.59 16.45
CA ALA A 66 5.47 -7.73 15.72
C ALA A 66 4.40 -7.14 16.66
N VAL A 67 3.82 -7.97 17.54
CA VAL A 67 2.87 -7.52 18.57
C VAL A 67 3.55 -6.57 19.57
N GLU A 68 4.77 -6.88 20.01
CA GLU A 68 5.50 -6.02 20.95
C GLU A 68 5.73 -4.62 20.34
N LEU A 69 6.18 -4.56 19.08
CA LEU A 69 6.32 -3.29 18.38
C LEU A 69 4.98 -2.57 18.24
N TYR A 70 3.91 -3.29 17.91
CA TYR A 70 2.57 -2.71 17.80
C TYR A 70 2.12 -2.07 19.12
N LEU A 71 2.26 -2.78 20.24
CA LEU A 71 1.89 -2.28 21.57
C LEU A 71 2.71 -1.04 21.95
N ARG A 72 4.02 -1.04 21.65
CA ARG A 72 4.87 0.16 21.84
C ARG A 72 4.40 1.33 21.00
N CYS A 73 4.01 1.09 19.74
CA CYS A 73 3.50 2.12 18.84
C CYS A 73 2.15 2.67 19.33
N VAL A 74 1.24 1.82 19.80
CA VAL A 74 -0.04 2.24 20.39
C VAL A 74 0.20 3.07 21.66
N GLU A 75 1.03 2.59 22.58
CA GLU A 75 1.36 3.33 23.81
C GLU A 75 1.94 4.71 23.48
N LYS A 76 2.79 4.81 22.47
CA LYS A 76 3.33 6.08 22.02
C LYS A 76 2.25 6.99 21.46
N VAL A 77 1.53 6.54 20.42
CA VAL A 77 0.67 7.41 19.61
C VAL A 77 -0.66 7.71 20.29
N ASP A 78 -1.31 6.70 20.85
CA ASP A 78 -2.69 6.80 21.34
C ASP A 78 -2.75 7.12 22.86
N PHE A 79 -1.60 7.17 23.53
CA PHE A 79 -1.50 7.48 24.96
C PHE A 79 -0.44 8.55 25.27
N THR A 80 0.84 8.27 25.01
CA THR A 80 1.95 9.15 25.43
C THR A 80 1.91 10.50 24.72
N GLU A 81 1.75 10.53 23.39
CA GLU A 81 1.63 11.77 22.60
C GLU A 81 0.33 12.54 22.95
N GLN A 82 -0.69 11.84 23.44
CA GLN A 82 -1.94 12.45 23.92
C GLN A 82 -1.90 12.85 25.41
N GLN A 83 -0.73 12.74 26.07
CA GLN A 83 -0.53 13.05 27.49
C GLN A 83 -1.46 12.26 28.43
N ARG A 84 -1.89 11.07 28.02
CA ARG A 84 -2.73 10.18 28.83
C ARG A 84 -1.91 9.45 29.88
N LYS A 85 -2.55 9.01 30.96
CA LYS A 85 -1.83 8.36 32.08
C LYS A 85 -1.40 6.94 31.69
N SER A 86 -0.21 6.51 32.12
CA SER A 86 0.27 5.13 31.89
C SER A 86 -0.63 4.04 32.47
N GLN A 87 -1.47 4.37 33.46
CA GLN A 87 -2.50 3.45 33.96
C GLN A 87 -3.60 3.17 32.92
N GLU A 88 -3.95 4.15 32.10
CA GLU A 88 -4.95 3.99 31.04
C GLU A 88 -4.46 3.02 29.97
N PHE A 89 -3.18 3.12 29.58
CA PHE A 89 -2.58 2.17 28.65
C PHE A 89 -2.59 0.75 29.23
N ARG A 90 -2.24 0.58 30.51
CA ARG A 90 -2.29 -0.74 31.17
C ARG A 90 -3.71 -1.33 31.20
N ASN A 91 -4.71 -0.50 31.47
CA ASN A 91 -6.12 -0.92 31.44
C ASN A 91 -6.55 -1.30 30.02
N TRP A 92 -6.30 -0.42 29.04
CA TRP A 92 -6.58 -0.70 27.62
C TRP A 92 -5.90 -1.98 27.13
N LYS A 93 -4.63 -2.17 27.52
CA LYS A 93 -3.84 -3.35 27.21
C LYS A 93 -4.55 -4.60 27.77
N ARG A 94 -4.95 -4.60 29.03
CA ARG A 94 -5.70 -5.74 29.59
C ARG A 94 -7.03 -5.98 28.86
N ASP A 95 -7.76 -4.92 28.52
CA ASP A 95 -9.11 -5.03 27.95
C ASP A 95 -9.10 -5.54 26.49
N HIS A 96 -7.99 -5.34 25.76
CA HIS A 96 -7.84 -5.77 24.36
C HIS A 96 -6.91 -7.00 24.22
N GLU A 97 -6.57 -7.66 25.33
CA GLU A 97 -5.60 -8.77 25.33
C GLU A 97 -5.97 -9.91 24.38
N GLY A 98 -7.27 -10.18 24.22
CA GLY A 98 -7.77 -11.19 23.29
C GLY A 98 -7.36 -10.92 21.83
N GLN A 99 -7.26 -9.64 21.43
CA GLN A 99 -6.96 -9.26 20.05
C GLN A 99 -5.55 -9.67 19.63
N TRP A 100 -4.52 -9.34 20.41
CA TRP A 100 -3.15 -9.74 20.09
C TRP A 100 -2.76 -11.10 20.67
N LYS A 101 -3.70 -11.85 21.24
CA LYS A 101 -3.57 -13.30 21.43
C LYS A 101 -4.12 -14.09 20.23
N ASP A 102 -4.98 -13.50 19.40
CA ASP A 102 -5.45 -14.10 18.15
C ASP A 102 -4.29 -14.25 17.15
N GLU A 103 -3.95 -15.49 16.81
CA GLU A 103 -2.91 -15.83 15.84
C GLU A 103 -3.13 -15.15 14.49
N ASN A 104 -4.38 -15.05 14.03
CA ASN A 104 -4.70 -14.42 12.75
C ASN A 104 -4.39 -12.93 12.78
N PHE A 105 -4.70 -12.26 13.89
CA PHE A 105 -4.37 -10.85 14.09
C PHE A 105 -2.85 -10.63 14.07
N ARG A 106 -2.08 -11.48 14.76
CA ARG A 106 -0.61 -11.38 14.79
C ARG A 106 0.00 -11.51 13.40
N GLN A 107 -0.45 -12.50 12.62
CA GLN A 107 0.03 -12.73 11.26
C GLN A 107 -0.37 -11.59 10.32
N ALA A 108 -1.60 -11.10 10.42
CA ALA A 108 -2.06 -9.97 9.62
C ALA A 108 -1.30 -8.69 9.96
N LEU A 109 -1.00 -8.46 11.23
CA LEU A 109 -0.19 -7.35 11.71
C LEU A 109 1.24 -7.42 11.17
N ARG A 110 1.88 -8.60 11.21
CA ARG A 110 3.21 -8.81 10.63
C ARG A 110 3.21 -8.56 9.12
N SER A 111 2.16 -8.99 8.43
CA SER A 111 1.98 -8.77 6.99
C SER A 111 1.81 -7.28 6.66
N GLN A 112 1.03 -6.55 7.45
CA GLN A 112 0.88 -5.10 7.33
C GLN A 112 2.22 -4.38 7.57
N LEU A 113 2.98 -4.79 8.59
CA LEU A 113 4.31 -4.24 8.90
C LEU A 113 5.32 -4.51 7.78
N LEU A 114 5.30 -5.72 7.20
CA LEU A 114 6.15 -6.08 6.07
C LEU A 114 5.87 -5.15 4.89
N TRP A 115 4.59 -4.95 4.59
CA TRP A 115 4.17 -4.07 3.50
C TRP A 115 4.52 -2.60 3.76
N LEU A 116 4.44 -2.13 5.01
CA LEU A 116 4.92 -0.80 5.39
C LEU A 116 6.43 -0.67 5.17
N SER A 117 7.22 -1.67 5.54
CA SER A 117 8.67 -1.70 5.34
C SER A 117 9.01 -1.62 3.84
N LEU A 118 8.32 -2.39 3.00
CA LEU A 118 8.49 -2.31 1.54
C LEU A 118 8.08 -0.94 0.98
N THR A 119 6.96 -0.38 1.46
CA THR A 119 6.49 0.96 1.06
C THR A 119 7.51 2.04 1.41
N ALA A 120 8.09 1.99 2.60
CA ALA A 120 9.12 2.93 3.03
C ALA A 120 10.39 2.82 2.18
N ARG A 121 10.82 1.59 1.84
CA ARG A 121 11.96 1.34 0.95
C ARG A 121 11.71 1.82 -0.48
N ALA A 122 10.52 1.57 -1.00
CA ALA A 122 10.12 2.01 -2.33
C ALA A 122 10.10 3.56 -2.41
N ALA A 123 9.64 4.24 -1.35
CA ALA A 123 9.66 5.69 -1.29
C ALA A 123 11.07 6.28 -1.18
N ALA A 124 11.96 5.58 -0.44
CA ALA A 124 13.34 6.01 -0.29
C ALA A 124 14.17 5.80 -1.58
N ARG A 125 13.78 4.86 -2.44
CA ARG A 125 14.46 4.55 -3.72
C ARG A 125 13.46 4.27 -4.84
N PRO A 126 12.81 5.31 -5.41
CA PRO A 126 11.83 5.14 -6.47
C PRO A 126 12.39 4.45 -7.72
N ASP A 127 13.67 4.66 -8.02
CA ASP A 127 14.34 4.05 -9.18
C ASP A 127 14.61 2.55 -9.02
N ASP A 128 14.49 2.01 -7.79
CA ASP A 128 14.77 0.62 -7.43
C ASP A 128 13.50 -0.19 -7.13
N ILE A 129 12.31 0.31 -7.50
CA ILE A 129 11.02 -0.36 -7.21
C ILE A 129 10.98 -1.78 -7.81
N ASP A 130 11.56 -1.98 -8.98
CA ASP A 130 11.63 -3.29 -9.65
C ASP A 130 12.39 -4.33 -8.83
N LYS A 131 13.41 -3.91 -8.07
CA LYS A 131 14.19 -4.78 -7.16
C LYS A 131 13.35 -5.26 -5.97
N LEU A 132 12.26 -4.57 -5.64
CA LEU A 132 11.33 -4.97 -4.57
C LEU A 132 10.26 -5.95 -5.05
N ALA A 133 10.13 -6.18 -6.35
CA ALA A 133 9.09 -7.04 -6.91
C ALA A 133 9.10 -8.48 -6.35
N PRO A 134 10.25 -9.16 -6.18
CA PRO A 134 10.27 -10.50 -5.58
C PRO A 134 9.72 -10.50 -4.15
N GLU A 135 10.17 -9.56 -3.31
CA GLU A 135 9.74 -9.45 -1.91
C GLU A 135 8.25 -9.08 -1.81
N ALA A 136 7.77 -8.19 -2.68
CA ALA A 136 6.36 -7.83 -2.76
C ALA A 136 5.48 -9.03 -3.18
N ASN A 137 5.95 -9.83 -4.15
CA ASN A 137 5.27 -11.04 -4.59
C ASN A 137 5.18 -12.08 -3.47
N ASP A 138 6.28 -12.31 -2.75
CA ASP A 138 6.32 -13.26 -1.64
C ASP A 138 5.40 -12.80 -0.48
N ALA A 139 5.38 -11.50 -0.20
CA ALA A 139 4.49 -10.93 0.81
C ALA A 139 3.01 -11.18 0.49
N ILE A 140 2.56 -10.92 -0.75
CA ILE A 140 1.17 -11.18 -1.13
C ILE A 140 0.88 -12.69 -1.19
N LYS A 141 1.80 -13.51 -1.69
CA LYS A 141 1.63 -14.98 -1.71
C LYS A 141 1.42 -15.55 -0.31
N ALA A 142 2.20 -15.09 0.67
CA ALA A 142 2.08 -15.52 2.05
C ALA A 142 0.70 -15.21 2.66
N ILE A 143 0.11 -14.06 2.31
CA ILE A 143 -1.24 -13.67 2.73
C ILE A 143 -2.28 -14.56 2.06
N PHE A 144 -2.20 -14.71 0.73
CA PHE A 144 -3.20 -15.46 -0.04
C PHE A 144 -3.16 -16.97 0.20
N ALA A 145 -2.00 -17.52 0.62
CA ALA A 145 -1.89 -18.90 1.06
C ALA A 145 -2.67 -19.20 2.35
N GLN A 146 -3.06 -18.18 3.10
CA GLN A 146 -3.79 -18.28 4.37
C GLN A 146 -5.04 -17.37 4.38
N ALA A 147 -5.61 -17.11 3.20
CA ALA A 147 -6.70 -16.15 3.05
C ALA A 147 -7.94 -16.49 3.89
N ASP A 148 -8.28 -17.77 4.01
CA ASP A 148 -9.37 -18.28 4.84
C ASP A 148 -9.21 -17.91 6.32
N ARG A 149 -7.99 -18.07 6.84
CA ARG A 149 -7.62 -17.76 8.23
C ARG A 149 -7.56 -16.25 8.48
N LEU A 150 -6.99 -15.52 7.53
CA LEU A 150 -6.79 -14.07 7.62
C LEU A 150 -8.03 -13.26 7.28
N ALA A 151 -9.12 -13.90 6.84
CA ALA A 151 -10.35 -13.21 6.48
C ALA A 151 -10.88 -12.32 7.62
N SER A 152 -10.64 -12.65 8.91
CA SER A 152 -11.11 -11.86 10.08
C SER A 152 -10.37 -10.55 10.21
N GLN A 153 -9.21 -10.49 9.58
CA GLN A 153 -8.29 -9.37 9.59
C GLN A 153 -8.24 -8.67 8.23
N ARG A 154 -9.22 -8.92 7.35
CA ARG A 154 -9.34 -8.25 6.04
C ARG A 154 -9.29 -6.74 6.17
N ASP A 155 -9.98 -6.17 7.15
CA ASP A 155 -10.00 -4.71 7.35
C ASP A 155 -8.61 -4.18 7.72
N LEU A 156 -7.83 -4.94 8.50
CA LEU A 156 -6.44 -4.58 8.82
C LEU A 156 -5.56 -4.61 7.57
N LEU A 157 -5.72 -5.63 6.72
CA LEU A 157 -4.90 -5.85 5.53
C LEU A 157 -5.30 -4.95 4.34
N SER A 158 -6.55 -4.53 4.25
CA SER A 158 -7.07 -3.66 3.17
C SER A 158 -6.82 -2.18 3.40
N ARG A 159 -6.62 -1.76 4.66
CA ARG A 159 -6.26 -0.38 4.99
C ARG A 159 -4.88 -0.01 4.46
N SER A 160 -4.72 1.29 4.21
CA SER A 160 -3.42 1.86 3.87
C SER A 160 -2.42 1.61 5.00
N VAL A 161 -1.25 1.09 4.67
CA VAL A 161 -0.17 0.89 5.66
C VAL A 161 0.35 2.21 6.24
N LEU A 162 0.16 3.32 5.53
CA LEU A 162 0.53 4.66 6.02
C LEU A 162 -0.41 5.16 7.14
N GLU A 163 -1.59 4.55 7.28
CA GLU A 163 -2.54 4.82 8.37
C GLU A 163 -2.30 3.92 9.59
N SER A 164 -1.41 2.92 9.48
CA SER A 164 -1.09 2.01 10.58
C SER A 164 -0.51 2.77 11.77
N VAL A 165 -0.67 2.19 12.97
CA VAL A 165 -0.04 2.76 14.18
C VAL A 165 1.47 2.79 14.07
N PHE A 166 2.08 1.84 13.33
CA PHE A 166 3.51 1.85 13.02
C PHE A 166 3.88 3.11 12.25
N ALA A 167 3.18 3.40 11.15
CA ALA A 167 3.47 4.59 10.36
C ALA A 167 3.29 5.88 11.16
N ARG A 168 2.22 5.99 11.98
CA ARG A 168 2.01 7.14 12.87
C ARG A 168 3.12 7.30 13.91
N ALA A 169 3.57 6.20 14.52
CA ALA A 169 4.60 6.22 15.57
C ALA A 169 5.97 6.68 15.05
N TYR A 170 6.30 6.37 13.80
CA TYR A 170 7.56 6.77 13.15
C TYR A 170 7.42 8.00 12.24
N LYS A 171 6.24 8.66 12.23
CA LYS A 171 5.92 9.83 11.38
C LYS A 171 6.13 9.56 9.88
N MET A 172 5.71 8.37 9.45
CA MET A 172 5.75 7.87 8.06
C MET A 172 4.40 7.98 7.34
N ASN A 173 3.37 8.51 8.01
CA ASN A 173 2.02 8.69 7.46
C ASN A 173 1.97 9.68 6.28
N GLU A 174 3.00 10.50 6.10
CA GLU A 174 3.09 11.53 5.04
C GLU A 174 4.07 11.14 3.92
N ILE A 175 4.55 9.89 3.90
CA ILE A 175 5.39 9.40 2.82
C ILE A 175 4.64 9.56 1.49
N LYS A 176 5.26 10.32 0.57
CA LYS A 176 4.79 10.44 -0.80
C LYS A 176 5.44 9.35 -1.62
N ILE A 177 4.62 8.50 -2.21
CA ILE A 177 5.08 7.45 -3.10
C ILE A 177 4.12 7.33 -4.28
N GLU A 178 4.69 7.43 -5.47
CA GLU A 178 3.96 7.24 -6.72
C GLU A 178 4.16 5.80 -7.20
N ASN A 179 3.17 5.27 -7.92
CA ASN A 179 3.24 3.94 -8.53
C ASN A 179 3.46 2.78 -7.55
N TRP A 180 3.14 2.95 -6.26
CA TRP A 180 3.19 1.88 -5.26
C TRP A 180 1.83 1.67 -4.58
N PRO A 181 1.32 0.42 -4.50
CA PRO A 181 0.12 0.08 -3.75
C PRO A 181 0.31 0.22 -2.23
N LEU A 182 -0.61 0.92 -1.56
CA LEU A 182 -0.53 1.19 -0.11
C LEU A 182 -1.15 0.08 0.75
N SER A 183 -1.72 -0.96 0.14
CA SER A 183 -2.23 -2.13 0.84
C SER A 183 -1.82 -3.40 0.10
N PRO A 184 -1.45 -4.48 0.83
CA PRO A 184 -1.14 -5.77 0.21
C PRO A 184 -2.35 -6.45 -0.46
N LEU A 185 -3.58 -6.01 -0.18
CA LEU A 185 -4.80 -6.55 -0.83
C LEU A 185 -5.16 -5.84 -2.14
N GLN A 186 -4.43 -4.78 -2.53
CA GLN A 186 -4.55 -4.12 -3.84
C GLN A 186 -3.84 -4.95 -4.94
N VAL A 187 -4.25 -6.21 -5.08
CA VAL A 187 -3.63 -7.21 -5.97
C VAL A 187 -3.43 -6.67 -7.38
N ASP A 188 -4.45 -6.07 -7.97
CA ASP A 188 -4.39 -5.44 -9.28
C ASP A 188 -3.24 -4.42 -9.39
N ALA A 189 -3.11 -3.52 -8.43
CA ALA A 189 -2.07 -2.49 -8.42
C ALA A 189 -0.67 -3.08 -8.17
N VAL A 190 -0.56 -4.13 -7.34
CA VAL A 190 0.72 -4.83 -7.14
C VAL A 190 1.23 -5.42 -8.44
N TYR A 191 0.37 -6.14 -9.17
CA TYR A 191 0.76 -6.73 -10.45
C TYR A 191 1.06 -5.67 -11.50
N GLU A 192 0.18 -4.67 -11.67
CA GLU A 192 0.30 -3.69 -12.75
C GLU A 192 1.44 -2.70 -12.56
N ARG A 193 1.77 -2.35 -11.31
CA ARG A 193 2.76 -1.29 -11.02
C ARG A 193 4.10 -1.83 -10.57
N VAL A 194 4.15 -3.05 -10.03
CA VAL A 194 5.37 -3.61 -9.44
C VAL A 194 5.82 -4.88 -10.18
N LEU A 195 4.95 -5.89 -10.32
CA LEU A 195 5.40 -7.21 -10.76
C LEU A 195 5.53 -7.38 -12.28
N MET A 196 4.57 -6.88 -13.05
CA MET A 196 4.51 -7.07 -14.50
C MET A 196 5.34 -6.09 -15.35
N PRO A 197 5.54 -4.81 -14.96
CA PRO A 197 6.35 -3.88 -15.75
C PRO A 197 7.73 -4.39 -16.17
N PRO A 198 8.57 -4.96 -15.28
CA PRO A 198 9.88 -5.48 -15.68
C PRO A 198 9.78 -6.68 -16.64
N LEU A 199 8.70 -7.47 -16.55
CA LEU A 199 8.47 -8.61 -17.44
C LEU A 199 8.10 -8.14 -18.85
N ARG A 200 7.26 -7.09 -18.95
CA ARG A 200 6.89 -6.43 -20.21
C ARG A 200 8.10 -5.80 -20.89
N GLN A 201 8.88 -5.02 -20.14
CA GLN A 201 10.07 -4.32 -20.65
C GLN A 201 11.12 -5.29 -21.23
N ARG A 202 11.27 -6.46 -20.59
CA ARG A 202 12.22 -7.49 -21.01
C ARG A 202 11.61 -8.50 -21.99
N GLN A 203 10.37 -8.30 -22.43
CA GLN A 203 9.61 -9.20 -23.31
C GLN A 203 9.61 -10.66 -22.83
N GLN A 204 9.48 -10.86 -21.51
CA GLN A 204 9.50 -12.18 -20.88
C GLN A 204 8.10 -12.81 -20.92
N VAL A 205 7.64 -13.17 -22.12
CA VAL A 205 6.27 -13.66 -22.41
C VAL A 205 5.82 -14.76 -21.43
N GLU A 206 6.61 -15.82 -21.24
CA GLU A 206 6.23 -16.95 -20.38
C GLU A 206 6.08 -16.55 -18.90
N LEU A 207 7.00 -15.71 -18.41
CA LEU A 207 6.94 -15.21 -17.04
C LEU A 207 5.77 -14.24 -16.86
N LEU A 208 5.48 -13.42 -17.88
CA LEU A 208 4.30 -12.55 -17.89
C LEU A 208 3.01 -13.35 -17.87
N ALA A 209 2.92 -14.44 -18.65
CA ALA A 209 1.77 -15.33 -18.65
C ALA A 209 1.54 -15.96 -17.27
N SER A 210 2.61 -16.46 -16.65
CA SER A 210 2.58 -17.01 -15.29
C SER A 210 2.18 -15.96 -14.24
N ALA A 211 2.68 -14.73 -14.36
CA ALA A 211 2.28 -13.64 -13.48
C ALA A 211 0.79 -13.30 -13.60
N TRP A 212 0.24 -13.32 -14.82
CA TRP A 212 -1.20 -13.14 -15.04
C TRP A 212 -2.03 -14.27 -14.42
N ASP A 213 -1.60 -15.52 -14.55
CA ASP A 213 -2.29 -16.65 -13.92
C ASP A 213 -2.27 -16.54 -12.39
N ALA A 214 -1.13 -16.17 -11.81
CA ALA A 214 -1.01 -15.93 -10.38
C ALA A 214 -1.92 -14.78 -9.92
N ARG A 215 -2.01 -13.68 -10.69
CA ARG A 215 -2.94 -12.59 -10.41
C ARG A 215 -4.39 -13.04 -10.44
N ILE A 216 -4.82 -13.73 -11.49
CA ILE A 216 -6.20 -14.20 -11.65
C ILE A 216 -6.57 -15.14 -10.49
N GLN A 217 -5.65 -16.03 -10.10
CA GLN A 217 -5.86 -16.91 -8.96
C GLN A 217 -6.01 -16.12 -7.66
N MET A 218 -5.16 -15.11 -7.41
CA MET A 218 -5.26 -14.28 -6.21
C MET A 218 -6.53 -13.42 -6.18
N GLU A 219 -6.94 -12.83 -7.29
CA GLU A 219 -8.21 -12.10 -7.41
C GLU A 219 -9.41 -13.03 -7.12
N THR A 220 -9.36 -14.26 -7.64
CA THR A 220 -10.37 -15.29 -7.37
C THR A 220 -10.42 -15.64 -5.88
N THR A 221 -9.26 -15.91 -5.25
CA THR A 221 -9.18 -16.20 -3.81
C THR A 221 -9.61 -15.00 -2.96
N LYS A 222 -9.30 -13.77 -3.38
CA LYS A 222 -9.74 -12.54 -2.69
C LYS A 222 -11.25 -12.48 -2.63
N VAL A 223 -11.94 -12.79 -3.73
CA VAL A 223 -13.41 -12.79 -3.74
C VAL A 223 -13.96 -13.99 -2.96
N ALA A 224 -13.36 -15.17 -3.11
CA ALA A 224 -13.85 -16.38 -2.46
C ALA A 224 -13.73 -16.34 -0.92
N GLU A 225 -12.63 -15.80 -0.39
CA GLU A 225 -12.31 -15.89 1.04
C GLU A 225 -12.36 -14.55 1.78
N LEU A 226 -12.05 -13.45 1.08
CA LEU A 226 -11.90 -12.12 1.70
C LEU A 226 -13.06 -11.17 1.37
N ALA A 227 -14.02 -11.54 0.52
CA ALA A 227 -15.22 -10.73 0.31
C ALA A 227 -16.09 -10.68 1.57
N ALA A 228 -16.91 -9.64 1.70
CA ALA A 228 -17.73 -9.45 2.90
C ALA A 228 -18.82 -10.54 3.02
N ASP A 229 -19.44 -10.84 1.89
CA ASP A 229 -20.49 -11.85 1.73
C ASP A 229 -19.97 -13.30 1.70
N ALA A 230 -18.64 -13.50 1.60
CA ALA A 230 -18.03 -14.84 1.68
C ALA A 230 -18.33 -15.55 3.03
N ARG A 231 -18.57 -14.77 4.09
CA ARG A 231 -18.76 -15.26 5.45
C ARG A 231 -20.20 -15.34 5.91
N GLU A 232 -21.08 -14.58 5.27
CA GLU A 232 -22.52 -14.61 5.54
C GLU A 232 -23.14 -15.94 5.11
N GLN A 233 -22.43 -16.70 4.26
CA GLN A 233 -22.80 -18.05 3.89
C GLN A 233 -22.37 -19.07 4.96
N ASN A 234 -23.37 -19.63 5.64
CA ASN A 234 -23.23 -20.78 6.53
C ASN A 234 -22.45 -21.91 5.81
N PRO A 235 -21.57 -22.69 6.47
CA PRO A 235 -20.74 -23.71 5.81
C PRO A 235 -21.54 -24.74 4.99
N ILE A 236 -22.79 -24.98 5.37
CA ILE A 236 -23.74 -25.86 4.68
C ILE A 236 -24.22 -25.22 3.36
N SER A 237 -24.55 -23.92 3.35
CA SER A 237 -25.03 -23.21 2.16
C SER A 237 -23.92 -22.79 1.19
N ARG A 238 -22.66 -22.71 1.66
CA ARG A 238 -21.46 -22.45 0.83
C ARG A 238 -21.26 -23.50 -0.26
N ARG A 239 -21.80 -24.72 -0.07
CA ARG A 239 -21.77 -25.81 -1.06
C ARG A 239 -22.87 -25.73 -2.11
N GLU A 240 -23.98 -25.06 -1.82
CA GLU A 240 -25.17 -25.04 -2.68
C GLU A 240 -25.33 -23.72 -3.45
N ASN A 241 -24.92 -22.58 -2.89
CA ASN A 241 -25.06 -21.27 -3.52
C ASN A 241 -23.75 -20.47 -3.46
N LEU A 242 -23.25 -20.03 -4.61
CA LEU A 242 -22.11 -19.11 -4.68
C LEU A 242 -22.47 -17.74 -4.10
N ALA A 243 -21.53 -17.10 -3.41
CA ALA A 243 -21.69 -15.72 -2.94
C ALA A 243 -21.99 -14.77 -4.11
N PRO A 244 -22.89 -13.77 -3.94
CA PRO A 244 -23.17 -12.79 -4.98
C PRO A 244 -21.92 -12.15 -5.58
N SER A 245 -20.93 -11.83 -4.76
CA SER A 245 -19.63 -11.31 -5.20
C SER A 245 -18.90 -12.30 -6.11
N MET A 246 -18.94 -13.60 -5.81
CA MET A 246 -18.31 -14.64 -6.61
C MET A 246 -19.06 -14.91 -7.91
N VAL A 247 -20.39 -14.87 -7.91
CA VAL A 247 -21.21 -14.95 -9.14
C VAL A 247 -20.84 -13.80 -10.07
N ARG A 248 -20.85 -12.57 -9.56
CA ARG A 248 -20.49 -11.38 -10.32
C ARG A 248 -19.06 -11.45 -10.82
N PHE A 249 -18.11 -11.85 -9.98
CA PHE A 249 -16.72 -12.01 -10.38
C PHE A 249 -16.56 -12.99 -11.54
N ARG A 250 -17.23 -14.15 -11.49
CA ARG A 250 -17.17 -15.15 -12.58
C ARG A 250 -17.80 -14.67 -13.88
N GLN A 251 -18.89 -13.90 -13.79
CA GLN A 251 -19.64 -13.46 -14.96
C GLN A 251 -19.03 -12.22 -15.62
N GLU A 252 -18.48 -11.29 -14.82
CA GLU A 252 -18.01 -9.99 -15.30
C GLU A 252 -16.48 -9.88 -15.24
N THR A 253 -15.90 -10.03 -14.05
CA THR A 253 -14.49 -9.68 -13.80
C THR A 253 -13.51 -10.71 -14.38
N LEU A 254 -13.80 -12.00 -14.23
CA LEU A 254 -12.90 -13.07 -14.65
C LEU A 254 -12.70 -13.09 -16.17
N PRO A 255 -13.76 -13.02 -17.01
CA PRO A 255 -13.60 -12.89 -18.45
C PRO A 255 -12.76 -11.65 -18.83
N GLU A 256 -13.01 -10.50 -18.20
CA GLU A 256 -12.23 -9.29 -18.44
C GLU A 256 -10.73 -9.46 -18.10
N LEU A 257 -10.40 -10.12 -16.99
CA LEU A 257 -9.01 -10.42 -16.64
C LEU A 257 -8.34 -11.37 -17.64
N GLN A 258 -9.08 -12.40 -18.10
CA GLN A 258 -8.59 -13.33 -19.11
C GLN A 258 -8.34 -12.65 -20.45
N TRP A 259 -9.24 -11.73 -20.85
CA TRP A 259 -9.08 -10.90 -22.03
C TRP A 259 -7.82 -10.04 -21.93
N ARG A 260 -7.68 -9.28 -20.84
CA ARG A 260 -6.52 -8.42 -20.58
C ARG A 260 -5.20 -9.18 -20.59
N LYS A 261 -5.17 -10.40 -20.03
CA LYS A 261 -4.01 -11.30 -20.14
C LYS A 261 -3.63 -11.51 -21.60
N GLN A 262 -4.59 -11.84 -22.47
CA GLN A 262 -4.26 -12.11 -23.87
C GLN A 262 -3.81 -10.85 -24.62
N VAL A 263 -4.44 -9.70 -24.37
CA VAL A 263 -4.00 -8.42 -24.94
C VAL A 263 -2.54 -8.11 -24.55
N ASP A 264 -2.20 -8.26 -23.28
CA ASP A 264 -0.84 -7.99 -22.77
C ASP A 264 0.18 -8.97 -23.35
N LEU A 265 -0.16 -10.26 -23.46
CA LEU A 265 0.71 -11.27 -24.10
C LEU A 265 0.90 -11.02 -25.60
N PHE A 266 -0.14 -10.58 -26.31
CA PHE A 266 -0.05 -10.20 -27.71
C PHE A 266 0.96 -9.05 -27.89
N GLN A 267 0.83 -8.00 -27.07
CA GLN A 267 1.70 -6.82 -27.10
C GLN A 267 3.13 -7.13 -26.66
N CYS A 268 3.32 -8.14 -25.81
CA CYS A 268 4.63 -8.58 -25.32
C CYS A 268 5.36 -9.53 -26.29
N GLY A 269 4.68 -10.00 -27.35
CA GLY A 269 5.30 -10.77 -28.45
C GLY A 269 4.65 -12.11 -28.79
N ASP A 270 3.72 -12.64 -27.98
CA ASP A 270 2.96 -13.87 -28.33
C ASP A 270 1.77 -13.55 -29.23
N GLN A 271 2.02 -12.87 -30.35
CA GLN A 271 0.95 -12.37 -31.21
C GLN A 271 0.06 -13.50 -31.74
N ARG A 272 0.66 -14.57 -32.28
CA ARG A 272 -0.09 -15.70 -32.84
C ARG A 272 -0.83 -16.49 -31.78
N GLY A 273 -0.17 -16.86 -30.69
CA GLY A 273 -0.77 -17.66 -29.62
C GLY A 273 -1.88 -16.88 -28.91
N ALA A 274 -1.63 -15.61 -28.57
CA ALA A 274 -2.62 -14.75 -27.95
C ALA A 274 -3.81 -14.50 -28.89
N ALA A 275 -3.60 -14.22 -30.18
CA ALA A 275 -4.68 -14.01 -31.14
C ALA A 275 -5.65 -15.20 -31.22
N LEU A 276 -5.14 -16.43 -31.24
CA LEU A 276 -5.98 -17.64 -31.24
C LEU A 276 -6.80 -17.76 -29.94
N ARG A 277 -6.19 -17.42 -28.80
CA ARG A 277 -6.89 -17.43 -27.50
C ARG A 277 -7.90 -16.29 -27.37
N MET A 278 -7.63 -15.13 -27.98
CA MET A 278 -8.58 -14.01 -28.06
C MET A 278 -9.80 -14.37 -28.90
N LEU A 279 -9.61 -15.06 -30.04
CA LEU A 279 -10.74 -15.58 -30.84
C LEU A 279 -11.59 -16.59 -30.06
N SER A 280 -10.93 -17.53 -29.35
CA SER A 280 -11.64 -18.47 -28.47
C SER A 280 -12.45 -17.74 -27.41
N HIS A 281 -11.84 -16.75 -26.74
CA HIS A 281 -12.50 -15.95 -25.71
C HIS A 281 -13.75 -15.23 -26.23
N LEU A 282 -13.68 -14.62 -27.41
CA LEU A 282 -14.84 -13.97 -28.04
C LEU A 282 -15.96 -14.97 -28.35
N GLY A 283 -15.61 -16.19 -28.80
CA GLY A 283 -16.58 -17.27 -29.02
C GLY A 283 -17.24 -17.75 -27.73
N ASP A 284 -16.46 -17.93 -26.66
CA ASP A 284 -16.95 -18.41 -25.36
C ASP A 284 -17.81 -17.37 -24.63
N HIS A 285 -17.61 -16.08 -24.92
CA HIS A 285 -18.24 -14.96 -24.22
C HIS A 285 -19.06 -14.03 -25.11
N MET A 286 -19.66 -14.52 -26.20
CA MET A 286 -20.44 -13.71 -27.16
C MET A 286 -21.57 -12.88 -26.53
N GLN A 287 -22.15 -13.34 -25.43
CA GLN A 287 -23.26 -12.65 -24.74
C GLN A 287 -22.78 -11.70 -23.62
N HIS A 288 -21.47 -11.60 -23.39
CA HIS A 288 -20.92 -10.73 -22.35
C HIS A 288 -21.07 -9.25 -22.74
N ALA A 289 -21.34 -8.38 -21.75
CA ALA A 289 -21.55 -6.95 -21.99
C ALA A 289 -20.36 -6.26 -22.68
N ASN A 290 -19.14 -6.71 -22.39
CA ASN A 290 -17.92 -6.17 -23.00
C ASN A 290 -17.52 -6.86 -24.33
N ALA A 291 -18.26 -7.85 -24.81
CA ALA A 291 -17.90 -8.56 -26.05
C ALA A 291 -17.71 -7.62 -27.25
N PRO A 292 -18.58 -6.61 -27.50
CA PRO A 292 -18.36 -5.65 -28.59
C PRO A 292 -17.06 -4.85 -28.42
N LYS A 293 -16.71 -4.47 -27.18
CA LYS A 293 -15.47 -3.74 -26.86
C LYS A 293 -14.24 -4.60 -27.12
N TRP A 294 -14.27 -5.88 -26.74
CA TRP A 294 -13.19 -6.81 -27.00
C TRP A 294 -12.96 -7.04 -28.51
N VAL A 295 -14.04 -7.15 -29.30
CA VAL A 295 -13.93 -7.21 -30.76
C VAL A 295 -13.22 -5.97 -31.30
N GLU A 296 -13.65 -4.77 -30.88
CA GLU A 296 -13.03 -3.51 -31.32
C GLU A 296 -11.55 -3.42 -30.93
N GLU A 297 -11.20 -3.78 -29.69
CA GLU A 297 -9.82 -3.80 -29.20
C GLU A 297 -8.94 -4.76 -30.01
N PHE A 298 -9.44 -5.96 -30.32
CA PHE A 298 -8.68 -6.93 -31.09
C PHE A 298 -8.48 -6.52 -32.53
N GLN A 299 -9.51 -5.91 -33.14
CA GLN A 299 -9.40 -5.36 -34.49
C GLN A 299 -8.29 -4.30 -34.56
N LYS A 300 -8.24 -3.38 -33.59
CA LYS A 300 -7.18 -2.37 -33.48
C LYS A 300 -5.79 -2.98 -33.34
N LEU A 301 -5.63 -4.05 -32.57
CA LEU A 301 -4.34 -4.73 -32.41
C LEU A 301 -3.86 -5.35 -33.74
N ILE A 302 -4.76 -5.98 -34.48
CA ILE A 302 -4.44 -6.57 -35.79
C ILE A 302 -4.07 -5.48 -36.80
N ASP A 303 -4.85 -4.40 -36.86
CA ASP A 303 -4.61 -3.31 -37.80
C ASP A 303 -3.28 -2.59 -37.52
N ALA A 304 -2.95 -2.41 -36.24
CA ALA A 304 -1.66 -1.85 -35.83
C ALA A 304 -0.49 -2.74 -36.32
N GLU A 305 -0.58 -4.05 -36.16
CA GLU A 305 0.48 -4.98 -36.59
C GLU A 305 0.65 -5.02 -38.11
N GLN A 306 -0.45 -4.95 -38.85
CA GLN A 306 -0.42 -4.84 -40.30
C GLN A 306 0.24 -3.54 -40.77
N SER A 307 0.07 -2.44 -40.03
CA SER A 307 0.70 -1.15 -40.37
C SER A 307 2.21 -1.17 -40.14
N VAL A 308 2.68 -1.78 -39.04
CA VAL A 308 4.11 -1.95 -38.74
C VAL A 308 4.78 -2.83 -39.80
N SER A 309 4.13 -3.93 -40.19
CA SER A 309 4.62 -4.85 -41.22
C SER A 309 4.74 -4.24 -42.63
N ARG A 310 4.13 -3.07 -42.88
CA ARG A 310 4.08 -2.41 -44.20
C ARG A 310 5.06 -1.22 -44.35
N GLN A 311 5.75 -0.79 -43.29
CA GLN A 311 6.80 0.22 -43.42
C GLN A 311 8.13 -0.47 -43.81
N PRO A 312 8.71 -0.16 -44.98
CA PRO A 312 10.03 -0.67 -45.34
C PRO A 312 11.12 0.05 -44.54
N ASP A 313 12.15 -0.70 -44.11
CA ASP A 313 13.41 -0.20 -43.53
C ASP A 313 14.12 0.82 -44.45
#